data_AF-A0AA88Y446-F1
#
_entry.id   AF-A0AA88Y446-F1
#
_cell.length_a   1.000
_cell.length_b   1.000
_cell.length_c   1.000
_cell.angle_alpha   90.00
_cell.angle_beta   90.00
_cell.angle_gamma   90.00
#
_symmetry.space_group_name_H-M   'P 1'
#
loop_
_entity.id
_entity.type
_entity.pdbx_description
1 polymer ?
#
loop_
_entity_poly.entity_id
_entity_poly.type
_entity_poly.pdbx_seq_one_letter_code
_entity_poly.pdbx_strand_id
1 'polypeptide(L)'
;MSLRVPCDANATLSNRADDCCGSNGNRKETATGCTATARRKYVIYVHRTIDFRNIVWTDRAPRISTCSHDEYVTSLQSSLYELTDTVRNQAAEVQRLKSELEDAKPLPNVAFTVRLGKEVTLSANETLPFDSSDIITNIGNAYNSSDSKFHCPQSGLYYFHSMICSQKSSKARALIVRNNGTDIIGFLYAEDQSNYDCGGNGVVEKLDKGDTVWIMSFFTSHFDTNSFFTGMYLSKE
;
A
#
# COMPACT_ATOMS: atom_id res chain seq x y z
N MET A 1 9.50 16.67 -37.33
CA MET A 1 10.21 16.98 -36.06
C MET A 1 11.55 16.25 -36.14
N SER A 2 12.64 16.97 -36.39
CA SER A 2 13.97 16.39 -36.68
C SER A 2 14.80 16.45 -35.40
N LEU A 3 15.18 15.28 -34.87
CA LEU A 3 16.13 15.17 -33.77
C LEU A 3 17.53 15.08 -34.36
N ARG A 4 18.33 16.15 -34.19
CA ARG A 4 19.79 16.11 -34.34
C ARG A 4 20.39 15.69 -33.01
N VAL A 5 21.20 14.64 -33.01
CA VAL A 5 22.07 14.29 -31.87
C VAL A 5 23.46 14.88 -32.15
N PRO A 6 24.11 15.55 -31.18
CA PRO A 6 25.44 16.13 -31.38
C PRO A 6 26.51 15.03 -31.38
N CYS A 7 27.53 15.17 -32.23
CA CYS A 7 28.75 14.39 -32.11
C CYS A 7 29.64 15.04 -31.05
N ASP A 8 29.90 14.34 -29.95
CA ASP A 8 30.94 14.72 -29.00
C ASP A 8 32.31 14.59 -29.66
N ALA A 9 32.96 15.73 -29.85
CA ALA A 9 34.35 15.83 -30.23
C ALA A 9 35.23 15.67 -28.99
N ASN A 10 35.46 14.43 -28.54
CA ASN A 10 36.61 14.07 -27.71
C ASN A 10 36.71 12.56 -27.51
N ALA A 11 37.40 11.88 -28.43
CA ALA A 11 37.94 10.55 -28.18
C ALA A 11 39.46 10.61 -28.42
N THR A 12 40.20 10.72 -27.31
CA THR A 12 41.64 10.54 -27.24
C THR A 12 42.04 9.15 -27.76
N LEU A 13 42.95 9.12 -28.74
CA LEU A 13 43.54 7.90 -29.28
C LEU A 13 44.34 7.16 -28.18
N SER A 14 43.81 6.04 -27.70
CA SER A 14 44.58 5.04 -26.97
C SER A 14 45.27 4.12 -27.99
N ASN A 15 46.58 4.28 -28.15
CA ASN A 15 47.40 3.34 -28.90
C ASN A 15 47.64 2.09 -28.04
N ARG A 16 46.84 1.04 -28.24
CA ARG A 16 47.22 -0.34 -27.90
C ARG A 16 47.05 -1.21 -29.13
N ALA A 17 48.17 -1.38 -29.83
CA ALA A 17 48.36 -2.47 -30.77
C ALA A 17 49.01 -3.59 -29.98
N ASP A 18 48.21 -4.45 -29.34
CA ASP A 18 48.66 -5.72 -28.79
C ASP A 18 47.48 -6.71 -28.86
N ASP A 19 47.83 -7.97 -29.08
CA ASP A 19 46.96 -9.16 -29.12
C ASP A 19 46.18 -9.45 -30.41
N CYS A 20 46.90 -9.89 -31.45
CA CYS A 20 46.44 -10.95 -32.35
C CYS A 20 47.60 -11.54 -33.19
N CYS A 21 48.56 -12.21 -32.55
CA CYS A 21 49.46 -13.15 -33.24
C CYS A 21 49.79 -14.34 -32.33
N GLY A 22 49.07 -15.44 -32.55
CA GLY A 22 49.44 -16.76 -32.05
C GLY A 22 50.75 -17.25 -32.67
N SER A 23 51.55 -17.87 -31.82
CA SER A 23 52.92 -18.32 -31.98
C SER A 23 53.14 -19.28 -33.15
N ASN A 24 54.15 -19.02 -33.99
CA ASN A 24 54.92 -20.07 -34.66
C ASN A 24 56.28 -19.55 -35.18
N GLY A 25 57.37 -20.16 -34.69
CA GLY A 25 58.59 -20.47 -35.45
C GLY A 25 59.53 -19.33 -35.90
N ASN A 26 60.69 -19.25 -35.25
CA ASN A 26 62.03 -18.96 -35.82
C ASN A 26 62.16 -17.89 -36.92
N ARG A 27 62.57 -16.66 -36.56
CA ARG A 27 63.72 -15.94 -37.18
C ARG A 27 63.91 -14.57 -36.53
N LYS A 28 65.18 -14.22 -36.25
CA LYS A 28 65.61 -12.86 -35.95
C LYS A 28 65.64 -12.07 -37.27
N GLU A 29 64.75 -11.10 -37.44
CA GLU A 29 64.91 -10.04 -38.44
C GLU A 29 64.59 -8.69 -37.78
N THR A 30 65.60 -7.83 -37.74
CA THR A 30 65.54 -6.42 -37.36
C THR A 30 64.84 -5.63 -38.48
N ALA A 31 63.68 -5.05 -38.22
CA ALA A 31 62.95 -4.22 -39.19
C ALA A 31 62.99 -2.73 -38.79
N THR A 32 63.70 -1.96 -39.60
CA THR A 32 63.81 -0.50 -39.58
C THR A 32 62.61 0.12 -40.33
N GLY A 33 61.91 1.07 -39.70
CA GLY A 33 61.20 2.19 -40.36
C GLY A 33 59.91 1.88 -41.15
N CYS A 34 58.75 2.16 -40.55
CA CYS A 34 57.48 2.33 -41.27
C CYS A 34 56.95 3.77 -41.10
N THR A 35 56.92 4.53 -42.20
CA THR A 35 56.27 5.84 -42.33
C THR A 35 54.75 5.68 -42.46
N ALA A 36 53.99 6.29 -41.55
CA ALA A 36 52.53 6.29 -41.56
C ALA A 36 51.97 7.29 -42.59
N THR A 37 51.11 6.82 -43.51
CA THR A 37 50.32 7.70 -44.39
C THR A 37 48.85 7.59 -44.00
N ALA A 38 48.30 8.68 -43.45
CA ALA A 38 46.90 8.76 -43.04
C ALA A 38 45.95 8.70 -44.25
N ARG A 39 44.87 7.91 -44.18
CA ARG A 39 43.79 7.90 -45.17
C ARG A 39 42.46 8.28 -44.51
N ARG A 40 41.92 9.44 -44.88
CA ARG A 40 40.48 9.73 -44.79
C ARG A 40 39.79 9.16 -46.04
N LYS A 41 38.63 8.50 -45.89
CA LYS A 41 37.77 8.07 -47.01
C LYS A 41 36.43 8.82 -46.95
N TYR A 42 36.04 9.42 -48.07
CA TYR A 42 34.68 9.92 -48.33
C TYR A 42 33.93 8.92 -49.22
N VAL A 43 32.59 8.92 -49.11
CA VAL A 43 31.64 8.12 -49.90
C VAL A 43 31.49 8.75 -51.30
N ILE A 44 31.68 7.98 -52.37
CA ILE A 44 31.47 8.42 -53.75
C ILE A 44 30.13 7.88 -54.25
N TYR A 45 29.18 8.76 -54.55
CA TYR A 45 27.98 8.42 -55.33
C TYR A 45 28.33 8.40 -56.82
N VAL A 46 28.06 7.29 -57.50
CA VAL A 46 28.46 7.06 -58.89
C VAL A 46 27.31 7.38 -59.85
N HIS A 47 27.47 8.42 -60.67
CA HIS A 47 26.69 8.60 -61.90
C HIS A 47 27.65 9.01 -63.03
N ARG A 48 28.25 8.02 -63.70
CA ARG A 48 28.59 7.94 -65.15
C ARG A 48 29.59 6.81 -65.42
N THR A 49 29.50 6.29 -66.64
CA THR A 49 30.15 5.14 -67.30
C THR A 49 31.55 4.72 -66.82
N ILE A 50 31.70 3.42 -66.54
CA ILE A 50 32.94 2.74 -66.14
C ILE A 50 33.79 2.45 -67.39
N ASP A 51 35.04 2.90 -67.41
CA ASP A 51 36.07 2.47 -68.37
C ASP A 51 36.78 1.21 -67.82
N PHE A 52 36.73 0.11 -68.58
CA PHE A 52 37.12 -1.23 -68.13
C PHE A 52 38.61 -1.55 -68.31
N ARG A 53 39.47 -0.58 -68.67
CA ARG A 53 40.84 -0.89 -69.09
C ARG A 53 41.86 -1.18 -67.99
N ASN A 54 41.53 -1.09 -66.70
CA ASN A 54 42.45 -1.48 -65.61
C ASN A 54 41.70 -1.93 -64.34
N ILE A 55 41.00 -3.07 -64.41
CA ILE A 55 40.49 -3.75 -63.22
C ILE A 55 41.52 -4.77 -62.77
N VAL A 56 42.21 -4.49 -61.66
CA VAL A 56 42.98 -5.50 -60.93
C VAL A 56 42.04 -6.19 -59.95
N TRP A 57 41.70 -7.45 -60.22
CA TRP A 57 40.94 -8.28 -59.30
C TRP A 57 41.85 -8.69 -58.15
N THR A 58 41.59 -8.19 -56.95
CA THR A 58 42.19 -8.75 -55.73
C THR A 58 41.19 -9.72 -55.11
N ASP A 59 41.63 -10.96 -54.87
CA ASP A 59 40.81 -12.11 -54.46
C ASP A 59 40.32 -12.06 -52.99
N ARG A 60 40.26 -10.86 -52.38
CA ARG A 60 39.71 -10.68 -51.03
C ARG A 60 38.79 -9.48 -50.98
N ALA A 61 37.52 -9.76 -50.72
CA ALA A 61 36.56 -8.74 -50.33
C ALA A 61 37.07 -7.97 -49.10
N PRO A 62 36.93 -6.64 -49.05
CA PRO A 62 37.27 -5.89 -47.84
C PRO A 62 36.30 -6.32 -46.72
N ARG A 63 36.83 -6.82 -45.60
CA ARG A 63 36.05 -6.87 -44.36
C ARG A 63 35.78 -5.45 -43.92
N ILE A 64 34.57 -4.97 -44.12
CA ILE A 64 34.09 -3.72 -43.51
C ILE A 64 33.97 -4.01 -42.02
N SER A 65 34.82 -3.39 -41.20
CA SER A 65 34.72 -3.46 -39.74
C SER A 65 33.48 -2.69 -39.30
N THR A 66 32.47 -3.39 -38.80
CA THR A 66 31.21 -2.87 -38.26
C THR A 66 31.31 -2.42 -36.81
N CYS A 67 32.53 -2.21 -36.29
CA CYS A 67 32.84 -2.03 -34.86
C CYS A 67 31.89 -1.09 -34.10
N SER A 68 31.51 0.08 -34.65
CA SER A 68 30.62 1.00 -33.92
C SER A 68 29.14 0.61 -33.94
N HIS A 69 28.71 -0.19 -34.92
CA HIS A 69 27.35 -0.71 -34.98
C HIS A 69 27.20 -1.89 -34.01
N ASP A 70 28.22 -2.74 -33.94
CA ASP A 70 28.26 -3.87 -33.00
C ASP A 70 28.34 -3.39 -31.54
N GLU A 71 29.11 -2.34 -31.24
CA GLU A 71 29.14 -1.70 -29.91
C GLU A 71 27.78 -1.11 -29.51
N TYR A 72 27.08 -0.44 -30.44
CA TYR A 72 25.75 0.12 -30.18
C TYR A 72 24.70 -0.96 -29.91
N VAL A 73 24.69 -2.02 -30.75
CA VAL A 73 23.81 -3.18 -30.58
C VAL A 73 24.10 -3.88 -29.24
N THR A 74 25.37 -4.02 -28.87
CA THR A 74 25.75 -4.61 -27.58
C THR A 74 25.27 -3.74 -26.41
N SER A 75 25.39 -2.42 -26.50
CA SER A 75 24.89 -1.51 -25.46
C SER A 75 23.37 -1.56 -25.29
N LEU A 76 22.62 -1.62 -26.39
CA LEU A 76 21.16 -1.74 -26.37
C LEU A 76 20.73 -3.10 -25.80
N GLN A 77 21.46 -4.16 -26.13
CA GLN A 77 21.22 -5.48 -25.54
C GLN A 77 21.42 -5.45 -24.03
N SER A 78 22.49 -4.84 -23.52
CA SER A 78 22.72 -4.67 -22.08
C SER A 78 21.57 -3.90 -21.40
N SER A 79 21.13 -2.78 -21.97
CA SER A 79 19.99 -2.03 -21.44
C SER A 79 18.67 -2.82 -21.50
N LEU A 80 18.45 -3.64 -22.52
CA LEU A 80 17.29 -4.52 -22.63
C LEU A 80 17.29 -5.61 -21.56
N TYR A 81 18.46 -6.21 -21.27
CA TYR A 81 18.59 -7.19 -20.20
C TYR A 81 18.33 -6.56 -18.84
N GLU A 82 18.91 -5.39 -18.56
CA GLU A 82 18.69 -4.64 -17.31
C GLU A 82 17.23 -4.25 -17.10
N LEU A 83 16.56 -3.79 -18.18
CA LEU A 83 15.13 -3.48 -18.14
C LEU A 83 14.28 -4.73 -17.91
N THR A 84 14.64 -5.85 -18.55
CA THR A 84 13.95 -7.13 -18.39
C THR A 84 14.05 -7.64 -16.95
N ASP A 85 15.22 -7.52 -16.34
CA ASP A 85 15.44 -7.91 -14.95
C ASP A 85 14.70 -6.98 -13.98
N THR A 86 14.67 -5.67 -14.27
CA THR A 86 13.89 -4.70 -13.49
C THR A 86 12.40 -5.03 -13.53
N VAL A 87 11.85 -5.32 -14.70
CA VAL A 87 10.43 -5.71 -14.85
C VAL A 87 10.13 -7.00 -14.10
N ARG A 88 11.03 -7.99 -14.17
CA ARG A 88 10.86 -9.26 -13.44
C ARG A 88 10.88 -9.04 -11.93
N ASN A 89 11.82 -8.22 -11.44
CA ASN A 89 11.95 -7.91 -10.01
C ASN A 89 10.75 -7.12 -9.49
N GLN A 90 10.29 -6.12 -10.25
CA GLN A 90 9.09 -5.37 -9.92
C GLN A 90 7.84 -6.25 -9.93
N ALA A 91 7.71 -7.16 -10.90
CA ALA A 91 6.59 -8.11 -10.94
C ALA A 91 6.59 -9.04 -9.72
N ALA A 92 7.76 -9.53 -9.29
CA ALA A 92 7.89 -10.34 -8.08
C ALA A 92 7.51 -9.54 -6.82
N GLU A 93 7.96 -8.29 -6.71
CA GLU A 93 7.61 -7.43 -5.58
C GLU A 93 6.12 -7.10 -5.55
N VAL A 94 5.50 -6.82 -6.71
CA VAL A 94 4.06 -6.62 -6.80
C VAL A 94 3.29 -7.87 -6.38
N GLN A 95 3.76 -9.06 -6.73
CA GLN A 95 3.14 -10.31 -6.27
C GLN A 95 3.27 -10.48 -4.75
N ARG A 96 4.44 -10.17 -4.18
CA ARG A 96 4.67 -10.21 -2.73
C ARG A 96 3.77 -9.24 -1.97
N LEU A 97 3.71 -7.98 -2.41
CA LEU A 97 2.85 -6.96 -1.81
C LEU A 97 1.37 -7.33 -1.92
N LYS A 98 0.95 -7.94 -3.04
CA LYS A 98 -0.41 -8.45 -3.19
C LYS A 98 -0.70 -9.59 -2.21
N SER A 99 0.21 -10.55 -2.05
CA SER A 99 0.01 -11.62 -1.06
C SER A 99 -0.05 -11.09 0.37
N GLU A 100 0.82 -10.13 0.72
CA GLU A 100 0.79 -9.51 2.04
C GLU A 100 -0.52 -8.74 2.29
N LEU A 101 -1.11 -8.12 1.26
CA LEU A 101 -2.40 -7.44 1.36
C LEU A 101 -3.58 -8.41 1.47
N GLU A 102 -3.54 -9.54 0.75
CA GLU A 102 -4.56 -10.60 0.85
C GLU A 102 -4.51 -11.30 2.23
N ASP A 103 -3.31 -11.52 2.77
CA ASP A 103 -3.11 -12.08 4.11
C ASP A 103 -3.41 -11.06 5.21
N ALA A 104 -3.21 -9.76 4.94
CA ALA A 104 -3.70 -8.67 5.77
C ALA A 104 -5.21 -8.53 5.58
N LYS A 105 -5.96 -9.46 6.17
CA LYS A 105 -7.41 -9.38 6.30
C LYS A 105 -7.79 -7.94 6.65
N PRO A 106 -8.60 -7.24 5.83
CA PRO A 106 -8.98 -5.88 6.13
C PRO A 106 -9.56 -5.86 7.55
N LEU A 107 -9.05 -4.94 8.38
CA LEU A 107 -9.54 -4.76 9.73
C LEU A 107 -11.07 -4.68 9.64
N PRO A 108 -11.82 -5.52 10.37
CA PRO A 108 -13.26 -5.46 10.29
C PRO A 108 -13.67 -4.03 10.65
N ASN A 109 -14.35 -3.35 9.73
CA ASN A 109 -15.01 -2.10 10.06
C ASN A 109 -16.03 -2.44 11.13
N VAL A 110 -15.82 -1.95 12.34
CA VAL A 110 -16.74 -2.18 13.46
C VAL A 110 -17.38 -0.86 13.81
N ALA A 111 -18.70 -0.81 13.67
CA ALA A 111 -19.49 0.34 14.08
C ALA A 111 -20.91 -0.14 14.38
N PHE A 112 -21.48 0.31 15.49
CA PHE A 112 -22.86 0.02 15.82
C PHE A 112 -23.55 1.24 16.44
N THR A 113 -24.86 1.30 16.25
CA THR A 113 -25.75 2.22 16.94
C THR A 113 -27.07 1.49 17.17
N VAL A 114 -27.50 1.46 18.43
CA VAL A 114 -28.75 0.85 18.87
C VAL A 114 -29.53 1.82 19.72
N ARG A 115 -30.86 1.75 19.62
CA ARG A 115 -31.79 2.58 20.38
C ARG A 115 -32.70 1.71 21.24
N LEU A 116 -33.19 2.31 22.30
CA LEU A 116 -34.10 1.63 23.20
C LEU A 116 -35.50 1.59 22.55
N GLY A 117 -35.98 0.42 22.16
CA GLY A 117 -37.24 0.31 21.41
C GLY A 117 -38.51 0.54 22.24
N LYS A 118 -38.42 0.53 23.57
CA LYS A 118 -39.54 0.86 24.47
C LYS A 118 -39.04 1.45 25.78
N GLU A 119 -39.87 2.28 26.41
CA GLU A 119 -39.60 2.75 27.76
C GLU A 119 -39.43 1.57 28.73
N VAL A 120 -38.46 1.68 29.66
CA VAL A 120 -38.18 0.61 30.62
C VAL A 120 -37.81 1.17 31.99
N THR A 121 -38.28 0.51 33.04
CA THR A 121 -37.82 0.74 34.41
C THR A 121 -36.91 -0.41 34.80
N LEU A 122 -35.69 -0.10 35.25
CA LEU A 122 -34.68 -1.07 35.64
C LEU A 122 -34.23 -0.83 37.07
N SER A 123 -34.02 -1.90 37.80
CA SER A 123 -33.33 -1.96 39.09
C SER A 123 -31.82 -1.72 38.91
N ALA A 124 -31.11 -1.57 40.02
CA ALA A 124 -29.66 -1.43 40.00
C ALA A 124 -29.00 -2.68 39.38
N ASN A 125 -27.97 -2.46 38.58
CA ASN A 125 -27.15 -3.46 37.90
C ASN A 125 -27.86 -4.28 36.80
N GLU A 126 -29.09 -3.93 36.41
CA GLU A 126 -29.72 -4.54 35.25
C GLU A 126 -29.18 -3.94 33.94
N THR A 127 -28.97 -4.78 32.93
CA THR A 127 -28.54 -4.37 31.59
C THR A 127 -29.66 -3.58 30.89
N LEU A 128 -29.32 -2.47 30.24
CA LEU A 128 -30.28 -1.78 29.37
C LEU A 128 -30.60 -2.64 28.15
N PRO A 129 -31.89 -2.98 27.90
CA PRO A 129 -32.29 -3.90 26.85
C PRO A 129 -32.35 -3.20 25.49
N PHE A 130 -31.19 -2.81 24.97
CA PHE A 130 -31.01 -2.45 23.57
C PHE A 130 -31.10 -3.74 22.72
N ASP A 131 -32.31 -4.26 22.60
CA ASP A 131 -32.61 -5.51 21.90
C ASP A 131 -32.71 -5.29 20.38
N SER A 132 -33.19 -6.30 19.63
CA SER A 132 -33.28 -6.23 18.17
C SER A 132 -34.42 -5.34 17.65
N SER A 133 -35.16 -4.63 18.51
CA SER A 133 -36.28 -3.79 18.10
C SER A 133 -35.85 -2.52 17.34
N ASP A 134 -34.71 -1.92 17.68
CA ASP A 134 -34.21 -0.69 17.02
C ASP A 134 -32.67 -0.70 16.89
N ILE A 135 -32.18 -1.50 15.93
CA ILE A 135 -30.77 -1.48 15.50
C ILE A 135 -30.64 -0.57 14.28
N ILE A 136 -29.97 0.57 14.45
CA ILE A 136 -29.70 1.51 13.34
C ILE A 136 -28.52 1.00 12.49
N THR A 137 -27.47 0.52 13.14
CA THR A 137 -26.25 0.06 12.45
C THR A 137 -25.56 -1.02 13.29
N ASN A 138 -24.99 -2.03 12.64
CA ASN A 138 -24.18 -3.07 13.28
C ASN A 138 -23.14 -3.65 12.30
N ILE A 139 -22.30 -2.78 11.73
CA ILE A 139 -21.22 -3.17 10.82
C ILE A 139 -20.19 -3.97 11.62
N GLY A 140 -19.77 -5.11 11.06
CA GLY A 140 -18.87 -6.05 11.72
C GLY A 140 -19.56 -7.01 12.69
N ASN A 141 -20.88 -6.87 12.89
CA ASN A 141 -21.71 -7.73 13.76
C ASN A 141 -21.12 -7.92 15.17
N ALA A 142 -20.47 -6.88 15.69
CA ALA A 142 -19.84 -6.91 17.01
C ALA A 142 -20.85 -6.65 18.14
N TYR A 143 -21.98 -6.01 17.84
CA TYR A 143 -23.06 -5.87 18.81
C TYR A 143 -23.98 -7.09 18.78
N ASN A 144 -24.17 -7.73 19.94
CA ASN A 144 -25.10 -8.84 20.12
C ASN A 144 -26.38 -8.34 20.78
N SER A 145 -27.50 -8.37 20.03
CA SER A 145 -28.79 -7.92 20.53
C SER A 145 -29.45 -8.89 21.51
N SER A 146 -28.99 -10.16 21.59
CA SER A 146 -29.59 -11.13 22.52
C SER A 146 -29.22 -10.87 23.98
N ASP A 147 -28.05 -10.28 24.22
CA ASP A 147 -27.55 -9.91 25.55
C ASP A 147 -27.34 -8.39 25.72
N SER A 148 -27.61 -7.63 24.67
CA SER A 148 -27.45 -6.18 24.57
C SER A 148 -26.01 -5.68 24.79
N LYS A 149 -25.00 -6.48 24.39
CA LYS A 149 -23.59 -6.16 24.58
C LYS A 149 -22.81 -6.05 23.28
N PHE A 150 -21.86 -5.12 23.26
CA PHE A 150 -20.76 -5.14 22.32
C PHE A 150 -19.75 -6.23 22.71
N HIS A 151 -19.30 -7.02 21.73
CA HIS A 151 -18.26 -8.03 21.87
C HIS A 151 -17.10 -7.66 20.96
N CYS A 152 -15.94 -7.38 21.55
CA CYS A 152 -14.74 -6.95 20.84
C CYS A 152 -14.25 -8.05 19.89
N PRO A 153 -14.36 -7.86 18.56
CA PRO A 153 -13.96 -8.91 17.60
C PRO A 153 -12.43 -8.96 17.42
N GLN A 154 -11.74 -7.85 17.73
CA GLN A 154 -10.31 -7.69 17.56
C GLN A 154 -9.74 -6.65 18.53
N SER A 155 -8.57 -6.93 19.13
CA SER A 155 -7.87 -5.97 20.00
C SER A 155 -7.56 -4.65 19.28
N GLY A 156 -7.77 -3.54 19.99
CA GLY A 156 -7.49 -2.19 19.48
C GLY A 156 -8.19 -1.10 20.27
N LEU A 157 -8.21 0.11 19.70
CA LEU A 157 -8.82 1.28 20.30
C LEU A 157 -10.23 1.47 19.78
N TYR A 158 -11.18 1.66 20.69
CA TYR A 158 -12.59 1.84 20.40
C TYR A 158 -13.13 3.11 21.05
N TYR A 159 -14.07 3.75 20.39
CA TYR A 159 -14.87 4.83 20.97
C TYR A 159 -16.27 4.32 21.27
N PHE A 160 -16.77 4.64 22.46
CA PHE A 160 -18.14 4.38 22.87
C PHE A 160 -18.79 5.68 23.30
N HIS A 161 -20.06 5.86 22.95
CA HIS A 161 -20.88 6.95 23.42
C HIS A 161 -22.29 6.45 23.70
N SER A 162 -22.90 6.95 24.76
CA SER A 162 -24.32 6.72 25.02
C SER A 162 -24.96 8.02 25.45
N MET A 163 -26.21 8.19 25.04
CA MET A 163 -27.13 9.15 25.63
C MET A 163 -28.27 8.35 26.26
N ILE A 164 -28.58 8.67 27.51
CA ILE A 164 -29.77 8.16 28.18
C ILE A 164 -30.75 9.30 28.36
N CYS A 165 -32.04 9.01 28.19
CA CYS A 165 -33.11 9.95 28.46
C CYS A 165 -33.99 9.39 29.58
N SER A 166 -34.39 10.24 30.52
CA SER A 166 -35.34 9.88 31.56
C SER A 166 -36.76 9.93 31.03
N GLN A 167 -37.65 9.11 31.57
CA GLN A 167 -39.08 9.37 31.46
C GLN A 167 -39.43 10.71 32.16
N LYS A 168 -40.61 11.26 31.85
CA LYS A 168 -41.07 12.52 32.43
C LYS A 168 -41.10 12.46 33.96
N SER A 169 -40.59 13.51 34.61
CA SER A 169 -40.59 13.65 36.08
C SER A 169 -39.91 12.47 36.77
N SER A 170 -38.79 12.02 36.22
CA SER A 170 -38.08 10.82 36.65
C SER A 170 -36.57 10.95 36.48
N LYS A 171 -35.85 9.87 36.78
CA LYS A 171 -34.39 9.78 36.66
C LYS A 171 -33.98 8.57 35.83
N ALA A 172 -32.98 8.76 34.99
CA ALA A 172 -32.24 7.73 34.31
C ALA A 172 -30.77 7.84 34.72
N ARG A 173 -30.22 6.78 35.33
CA ARG A 173 -28.82 6.75 35.75
C ARG A 173 -28.21 5.43 35.32
N ALA A 174 -27.16 5.49 34.52
CA ALA A 174 -26.53 4.32 33.95
C ALA A 174 -25.00 4.43 33.99
N LEU A 175 -24.36 3.30 33.74
CA LEU A 175 -22.93 3.12 33.67
C LEU A 175 -22.58 2.55 32.30
N ILE A 176 -21.50 3.04 31.71
CA ILE A 176 -20.80 2.31 30.66
C ILE A 176 -19.84 1.38 31.39
N VAL A 177 -20.02 0.08 31.22
CA VAL A 177 -19.22 -0.95 31.89
C VAL A 177 -18.57 -1.88 30.89
N ARG A 178 -17.48 -2.51 31.32
CA ARG A 178 -16.82 -3.56 30.56
C ARG A 178 -16.71 -4.88 31.33
N ASN A 179 -16.54 -5.96 30.58
CA ASN A 179 -16.23 -7.31 31.05
C ASN A 179 -17.19 -7.89 32.09
N ASN A 180 -16.81 -7.98 33.36
CA ASN A 180 -17.65 -8.60 34.40
C ASN A 180 -18.66 -7.62 35.01
N GLY A 181 -18.76 -6.39 34.49
CA GLY A 181 -19.69 -5.35 34.95
C GLY A 181 -19.19 -4.58 36.18
N THR A 182 -18.02 -4.94 36.69
CA THR A 182 -17.32 -4.25 37.79
C THR A 182 -16.43 -3.12 37.30
N ASP A 183 -15.96 -3.21 36.06
CA ASP A 183 -15.07 -2.21 35.45
C ASP A 183 -15.94 -1.10 34.84
N ILE A 184 -16.11 -0.03 35.60
CA ILE A 184 -16.87 1.15 35.19
C ILE A 184 -15.95 2.09 34.41
N ILE A 185 -16.32 2.38 33.17
CA ILE A 185 -15.57 3.24 32.25
C ILE A 185 -16.32 4.54 31.89
N GLY A 186 -17.57 4.68 32.33
CA GLY A 186 -18.34 5.91 32.13
C GLY A 186 -19.57 5.98 33.02
N PHE A 187 -19.99 7.21 33.32
CA PHE A 187 -21.21 7.51 34.10
C PHE A 187 -22.17 8.34 33.26
N LEU A 188 -23.46 8.03 33.36
CA LEU A 188 -24.55 8.68 32.64
C LEU A 188 -25.63 9.08 33.65
N TYR A 189 -26.05 10.34 33.63
CA TYR A 189 -27.08 10.88 34.51
C TYR A 189 -28.03 11.77 33.72
N ALA A 190 -29.33 11.53 33.87
CA ALA A 190 -30.40 12.40 33.38
C ALA A 190 -31.50 12.42 34.44
N GLU A 191 -31.89 13.58 34.93
CA GLU A 191 -32.90 13.72 35.98
C GLU A 191 -33.53 15.11 35.98
N ASP A 192 -34.84 15.14 35.79
CA ASP A 192 -35.66 16.33 35.96
C ASP A 192 -36.95 15.99 36.70
N GLN A 193 -37.37 16.84 37.64
CA GLN A 193 -38.52 16.59 38.50
C GLN A 193 -39.86 16.95 37.83
N SER A 194 -39.83 17.66 36.70
CA SER A 194 -40.99 18.26 36.03
C SER A 194 -41.14 17.85 34.57
N ASN A 195 -40.06 17.41 33.93
CA ASN A 195 -39.99 17.12 32.51
C ASN A 195 -39.10 15.91 32.20
N TYR A 196 -38.86 15.66 30.91
CA TYR A 196 -37.82 14.77 30.42
C TYR A 196 -36.45 15.43 30.54
N ASP A 197 -35.40 14.63 30.74
CA ASP A 197 -34.02 15.05 30.66
C ASP A 197 -33.20 14.01 29.88
N CYS A 198 -32.07 14.43 29.30
CA CYS A 198 -31.15 13.53 28.62
C CYS A 198 -29.70 13.88 28.97
N GLY A 199 -28.91 12.85 29.25
CA GLY A 199 -27.50 12.98 29.60
C GLY A 199 -26.66 12.00 28.79
N GLY A 200 -25.52 12.48 28.30
CA GLY A 200 -24.62 11.70 27.46
C GLY A 200 -23.19 11.70 27.99
N ASN A 201 -22.48 10.61 27.72
CA ASN A 201 -21.06 10.47 28.01
C ASN A 201 -20.42 9.54 26.99
N GLY A 202 -19.12 9.71 26.77
CA GLY A 202 -18.35 8.89 25.87
C GLY A 202 -16.96 8.60 26.41
N VAL A 203 -16.39 7.49 25.97
CA VAL A 203 -15.10 6.99 26.42
C VAL A 203 -14.34 6.39 25.24
N VAL A 204 -13.03 6.59 25.22
CA VAL A 204 -12.12 5.90 24.31
C VAL A 204 -11.39 4.85 25.13
N GLU A 205 -11.56 3.58 24.79
CA GLU A 205 -10.99 2.45 25.52
C GLU A 205 -10.18 1.56 24.62
N LYS A 206 -9.07 1.07 25.16
CA LYS A 206 -8.35 -0.06 24.58
C LYS A 206 -9.05 -1.34 25.02
N LEU A 207 -9.45 -2.17 24.06
CA LEU A 207 -10.07 -3.46 24.30
C LEU A 207 -9.21 -4.58 23.74
N ASP A 208 -9.23 -5.72 24.42
CA ASP A 208 -8.74 -6.96 23.90
C ASP A 208 -9.84 -7.77 23.22
N LYS A 209 -9.47 -8.61 22.26
CA LYS A 209 -10.42 -9.51 21.60
C LYS A 209 -11.16 -10.36 22.64
N GLY A 210 -12.50 -10.33 22.58
CA GLY A 210 -13.37 -11.03 23.52
C GLY A 210 -13.86 -10.17 24.69
N ASP A 211 -13.27 -8.99 24.92
CA ASP A 211 -13.83 -8.04 25.88
C ASP A 211 -15.26 -7.65 25.50
N THR A 212 -16.07 -7.33 26.51
CA THR A 212 -17.45 -6.88 26.30
C THR A 212 -17.68 -5.49 26.87
N VAL A 213 -18.54 -4.70 26.23
CA VAL A 213 -18.93 -3.36 26.69
C VAL A 213 -20.45 -3.20 26.56
N TRP A 214 -21.11 -2.69 27.60
CA TRP A 214 -22.54 -2.45 27.57
C TRP A 214 -22.97 -1.35 28.56
N ILE A 215 -24.25 -1.01 28.50
CA ILE A 215 -24.87 -0.04 29.40
C ILE A 215 -25.65 -0.76 30.50
N MET A 216 -25.37 -0.41 31.75
CA MET A 216 -25.97 -1.02 32.92
C MET A 216 -26.60 0.05 33.80
N SER A 217 -27.80 -0.22 34.34
CA SER A 217 -28.48 0.69 35.25
C SER A 217 -27.68 0.85 36.55
N PHE A 218 -27.43 2.09 36.99
CA PHE A 218 -26.65 2.33 38.22
C PHE A 218 -27.52 2.17 39.48
N PHE A 219 -28.76 2.65 39.40
CA PHE A 219 -29.78 2.58 40.45
C PHE A 219 -31.14 2.33 39.80
N THR A 220 -32.19 2.15 40.59
CA THR A 220 -33.55 2.16 40.04
C THR A 220 -33.80 3.41 39.19
N SER A 221 -34.02 3.20 37.90
CA SER A 221 -33.99 4.22 36.85
C SER A 221 -35.06 3.94 35.79
N HIS A 222 -35.57 5.01 35.19
CA HIS A 222 -36.68 4.98 34.23
C HIS A 222 -36.22 5.59 32.91
N PHE A 223 -35.95 4.73 31.93
CA PHE A 223 -35.38 5.11 30.65
C PHE A 223 -36.47 5.31 29.61
N ASP A 224 -36.32 6.37 28.82
CA ASP A 224 -37.13 6.70 27.65
C ASP A 224 -36.51 6.15 26.35
N THR A 225 -37.37 5.94 25.35
CA THR A 225 -37.05 5.44 24.00
C THR A 225 -36.03 6.28 23.22
N ASN A 226 -35.79 7.53 23.59
CA ASN A 226 -34.75 8.35 22.96
C ASN A 226 -33.33 7.99 23.40
N SER A 227 -33.18 7.06 24.35
CA SER A 227 -31.88 6.53 24.77
C SER A 227 -31.21 5.72 23.66
N PHE A 228 -29.89 5.86 23.49
CA PHE A 228 -29.11 5.12 22.50
C PHE A 228 -27.71 4.76 23.01
N PHE A 229 -27.13 3.74 22.39
CA PHE A 229 -25.75 3.34 22.61
C PHE A 229 -25.06 3.15 21.25
N THR A 230 -23.86 3.70 21.11
CA THR A 230 -23.07 3.59 19.89
C THR A 230 -21.61 3.31 20.22
N GLY A 231 -20.94 2.59 19.33
CA GLY A 231 -19.50 2.43 19.41
C GLY A 231 -18.91 2.15 18.05
N MET A 232 -17.63 2.48 17.90
CA MET A 232 -16.88 2.30 16.66
C MET A 232 -15.42 1.98 16.95
N TYR A 233 -14.81 1.20 16.06
CA TYR A 233 -13.38 0.97 16.03
C TYR A 233 -12.65 2.20 15.50
N LEU A 234 -11.58 2.60 16.19
CA LEU A 234 -10.76 3.75 15.81
C LEU A 234 -9.47 3.31 15.13
N SER A 235 -8.70 2.44 15.77
CA SER A 235 -7.39 2.03 15.25
C SER A 235 -6.88 0.74 15.88
N LYS A 236 -5.93 0.12 15.20
CA LYS A 236 -5.12 -0.96 15.76
C LYS A 236 -4.16 -0.37 16.79
N GLU A 237 -3.81 -1.16 17.80
CA GLU A 237 -2.70 -0.85 18.71
C GLU A 237 -1.35 -0.93 17.99
#